data_AF-A0A8C3LTU4-F1
#
_entry.id   AF-A0A8C3LTU4-F1
#
_cell.length_a   1.000
_cell.length_b   1.000
_cell.length_c   1.000
_cell.angle_alpha   90.00
_cell.angle_beta   90.00
_cell.angle_gamma   90.00
#
_symmetry.space_group_name_H-M   'P 1'
#
loop_
_entity.id
_entity.type
_entity.pdbx_description
1 polymer ?
#
loop_
_entity_poly.entity_id
_entity_poly.type
_entity_poly.pdbx_seq_one_letter_code
_entity_poly.pdbx_strand_id
1 'polypeptide(L)'
;LPWPAQAKDHDAIFKDRCCFHRSNTEETLAWSDSVDTLLANKDGLEAFRKFLKSEFSEENVEFWLACEDFKKTTSSTKIAAKAQKIYADFIEPDAPKEINIDFHTRNHISQNISEPT
;
A
#
# COMPACT_ATOMS: atom_id res chain seq x y z
N LEU A 1 2.35 -1.22 -58.25
CA LEU A 1 3.45 -0.74 -57.39
C LEU A 1 2.97 -0.83 -55.95
N PRO A 2 3.58 -1.65 -55.09
CA PRO A 2 3.04 -1.94 -53.77
C PRO A 2 3.25 -0.76 -52.81
N TRP A 3 2.23 -0.52 -52.00
CA TRP A 3 2.14 0.47 -50.94
C TRP A 3 3.28 0.30 -49.91
N PRO A 4 3.87 1.39 -49.37
CA PRO A 4 4.94 1.26 -48.40
C PRO A 4 4.40 0.72 -47.07
N ALA A 5 5.08 -0.30 -46.55
CA ALA A 5 4.85 -0.84 -45.23
C ALA A 5 5.07 0.23 -44.15
N GLN A 6 3.99 0.66 -43.50
CA GLN A 6 4.02 1.41 -42.25
C GLN A 6 3.22 0.66 -41.20
N ALA A 7 3.72 -0.53 -40.85
CA ALA A 7 3.43 -1.14 -39.56
C ALA A 7 4.47 -0.58 -38.57
N LYS A 8 4.16 0.56 -37.94
CA LYS A 8 4.94 1.10 -36.82
C LYS A 8 3.96 1.56 -35.75
N ASP A 9 4.26 1.15 -34.51
CA ASP A 9 3.71 1.65 -33.26
C ASP A 9 2.28 1.26 -32.84
N HIS A 10 1.94 -0.03 -32.92
CA HIS A 10 0.90 -0.57 -32.03
C HIS A 10 1.44 -1.15 -30.72
N ASP A 11 2.75 -1.41 -30.62
CA ASP A 11 3.39 -1.94 -29.40
C ASP A 11 3.83 -0.87 -28.41
N ALA A 12 4.03 0.38 -28.85
CA ALA A 12 4.51 1.45 -27.96
C ALA A 12 3.41 2.01 -27.04
N ILE A 13 2.14 1.89 -27.43
CA ILE A 13 1.01 2.48 -26.68
C ILE A 13 0.55 1.57 -25.53
N PHE A 14 0.78 0.26 -25.61
CA PHE A 14 0.36 -0.69 -24.57
C PHE A 14 1.40 -0.88 -23.44
N LYS A 15 2.62 -0.37 -23.64
CA LYS A 15 3.73 -0.56 -22.69
C LYS A 15 3.64 0.34 -21.46
N ASP A 16 2.83 1.40 -21.53
CA ASP A 16 2.73 2.42 -20.49
C ASP A 16 1.64 2.14 -19.43
N ARG A 17 0.93 1.00 -19.55
CA ARG A 17 -0.19 0.65 -18.67
C ARG A 17 0.03 -0.57 -17.79
N CYS A 18 1.14 -1.28 -17.95
CA CYS A 18 1.45 -2.45 -17.16
C CYS A 18 2.88 -2.34 -16.63
N CYS A 19 2.99 -2.01 -15.35
CA CYS A 19 4.23 -2.10 -14.59
C CYS A 19 4.69 -3.56 -14.37
N PHE A 20 4.06 -4.53 -15.05
CA PHE A 20 4.49 -5.92 -15.18
C PHE A 20 5.79 -6.08 -15.99
N HIS A 21 6.64 -5.05 -16.06
CA HIS A 21 7.97 -5.21 -16.62
C HIS A 21 8.84 -6.01 -15.64
N ARG A 22 8.70 -7.34 -15.77
CA ARG A 22 9.74 -8.37 -15.55
C ARG A 22 9.88 -8.98 -14.14
N SER A 23 8.79 -9.24 -13.44
CA SER A 23 8.81 -10.24 -12.37
C SER A 23 8.80 -11.65 -13.00
N ASN A 24 9.54 -12.61 -12.42
CA ASN A 24 9.52 -14.00 -12.90
C ASN A 24 8.08 -14.55 -12.78
N THR A 25 7.60 -15.32 -13.76
CA THR A 25 6.21 -15.84 -13.76
C THR A 25 5.93 -16.67 -12.50
N GLU A 26 6.93 -17.40 -12.02
CA GLU A 26 6.85 -18.18 -10.79
C GLU A 26 6.72 -17.29 -9.53
N GLU A 27 7.48 -16.20 -9.46
CA GLU A 27 7.36 -15.23 -8.35
C GLU A 27 5.99 -14.54 -8.35
N THR A 28 5.45 -14.22 -9.53
CA THR A 28 4.13 -13.61 -9.66
C THR A 28 3.01 -14.56 -9.22
N LEU A 29 3.16 -15.85 -9.50
CA LEU A 29 2.23 -16.88 -9.03
C LEU A 29 2.27 -17.01 -7.50
N ALA A 30 3.45 -16.95 -6.89
CA ALA A 30 3.60 -17.01 -5.43
C ALA A 30 2.89 -15.86 -4.70
N TRP A 31 2.68 -14.70 -5.34
CA TRP A 31 1.91 -13.60 -4.74
C TRP A 31 0.46 -13.98 -4.46
N SER A 32 -0.09 -14.98 -5.15
CA SER A 32 -1.47 -15.45 -4.94
C SER A 32 -1.62 -16.35 -3.71
N ASP A 33 -0.51 -16.82 -3.12
CA ASP A 33 -0.53 -17.73 -1.98
C ASP A 33 -1.05 -17.04 -0.71
N SER A 34 -0.63 -15.79 -0.48
CA SER A 34 -1.11 -14.98 0.65
C SER A 34 -0.82 -13.50 0.46
N VAL A 35 -1.57 -12.66 1.18
CA VAL A 35 -1.33 -11.22 1.23
C VAL A 35 0.04 -10.92 1.83
N ASP A 36 0.50 -11.68 2.83
CA ASP A 36 1.83 -11.50 3.42
C ASP A 36 2.94 -11.73 2.38
N THR A 37 2.81 -12.76 1.53
CA THR A 37 3.76 -13.05 0.45
C THR A 37 3.78 -11.92 -0.59
N LEU A 38 2.60 -11.42 -0.96
CA LEU A 38 2.45 -10.28 -1.87
C LEU A 38 3.13 -9.02 -1.31
N LEU A 39 2.89 -8.70 -0.04
CA LEU A 39 3.40 -7.48 0.61
C LEU A 39 4.90 -7.56 0.95
N ALA A 40 5.45 -8.76 1.12
CA ALA A 40 6.89 -8.97 1.32
C ALA A 40 7.71 -8.78 0.03
N ASN A 41 7.09 -8.98 -1.14
CA ASN A 41 7.73 -8.75 -2.43
C ASN A 41 7.59 -7.26 -2.84
N LYS A 42 8.69 -6.63 -3.28
CA LYS A 42 8.69 -5.22 -3.66
C LYS A 42 7.76 -4.93 -4.85
N ASP A 43 7.80 -5.76 -5.89
CA ASP A 43 6.98 -5.60 -7.08
C ASP A 43 5.52 -5.93 -6.78
N GLY A 44 5.28 -6.96 -5.95
CA GLY A 44 3.96 -7.34 -5.45
C GLY A 44 3.29 -6.21 -4.67
N LEU A 45 4.01 -5.60 -3.72
CA LEU A 45 3.54 -4.45 -2.98
C LEU A 45 3.24 -3.24 -3.89
N GLU A 46 4.10 -2.96 -4.87
CA GLU A 46 3.88 -1.87 -5.81
C GLU A 46 2.64 -2.11 -6.69
N ALA A 47 2.45 -3.33 -7.18
CA ALA A 47 1.26 -3.73 -7.92
C ALA A 47 -0.01 -3.62 -7.07
N PHE A 48 0.03 -4.08 -5.81
CA PHE A 48 -1.10 -4.00 -4.90
C PHE A 48 -1.46 -2.56 -4.54
N ARG A 49 -0.47 -1.69 -4.30
CA ARG A 49 -0.70 -0.25 -4.10
C ARG A 49 -1.36 0.40 -5.32
N LYS A 50 -0.92 0.06 -6.53
CA LYS A 50 -1.55 0.58 -7.76
C LYS A 50 -2.99 0.12 -7.89
N PHE A 51 -3.26 -1.15 -7.58
CA PHE A 51 -4.61 -1.69 -7.56
C PHE A 51 -5.51 -0.98 -6.54
N LEU A 52 -5.08 -0.84 -5.29
CA LEU A 52 -5.86 -0.13 -4.27
C LEU A 52 -6.08 1.34 -4.62
N LYS A 53 -5.08 1.99 -5.23
CA LYS A 53 -5.23 3.37 -5.72
C LYS A 53 -6.26 3.51 -6.83
N SER A 54 -6.39 2.52 -7.73
CA SER A 54 -7.47 2.54 -8.73
C SER A 54 -8.85 2.34 -8.11
N GLU A 55 -8.90 1.71 -6.92
CA GLU A 55 -10.11 1.48 -6.14
C GLU A 55 -10.30 2.52 -5.00
N PHE A 56 -9.49 3.58 -4.97
CA PHE A 56 -9.51 4.64 -3.94
C PHE A 56 -9.48 4.10 -2.50
N SER A 57 -8.65 3.08 -2.26
CA SER A 57 -8.55 2.37 -0.99
C SER A 57 -7.11 2.12 -0.54
N GLU A 58 -6.15 2.89 -1.08
CA GLU A 58 -4.73 2.74 -0.77
C GLU A 58 -4.38 3.04 0.70
N GLU A 59 -5.21 3.78 1.42
CA GLU A 59 -5.04 4.08 2.83
C GLU A 59 -4.93 2.80 3.68
N ASN A 60 -5.63 1.73 3.28
CA ASN A 60 -5.63 0.47 4.03
C ASN A 60 -4.25 -0.21 4.04
N VAL A 61 -3.57 -0.28 2.89
CA VAL A 61 -2.22 -0.88 2.83
C VAL A 61 -1.17 0.06 3.43
N GLU A 62 -1.35 1.38 3.29
CA GLU A 62 -0.45 2.35 3.90
C GLU A 62 -0.52 2.31 5.43
N PHE A 63 -1.72 2.23 5.98
CA PHE A 63 -1.95 2.04 7.42
C PHE A 63 -1.32 0.73 7.91
N TRP A 64 -1.58 -0.39 7.23
CA TRP A 64 -1.02 -1.69 7.61
C TRP A 64 0.51 -1.66 7.65
N LEU A 65 1.16 -1.06 6.64
CA LEU A 65 2.62 -0.93 6.62
C LEU A 65 3.15 -0.01 7.72
N ALA A 66 2.42 1.07 8.04
CA ALA A 66 2.78 1.94 9.15
C ALA A 66 2.70 1.19 10.50
N CYS A 67 1.68 0.34 10.68
CA CYS A 67 1.57 -0.54 11.84
C CYS A 67 2.69 -1.60 11.90
N GLU A 68 3.08 -2.21 10.78
CA GLU A 68 4.21 -3.14 10.71
C GLU A 68 5.53 -2.48 11.14
N ASP A 69 5.76 -1.25 10.69
CA ASP A 69 6.93 -0.45 11.08
C ASP A 69 6.85 0.03 12.55
N PHE A 70 5.65 0.37 13.03
CA PHE A 70 5.41 0.69 14.43
C PHE A 70 5.75 -0.49 15.35
N LYS A 71 5.24 -1.70 15.06
CA LYS A 71 5.50 -2.93 15.84
C LYS A 71 6.99 -3.29 15.96
N LYS A 72 7.81 -2.89 15.00
CA LYS A 72 9.27 -3.13 15.00
C LYS A 72 10.05 -2.06 15.77
N THR A 73 9.38 -1.01 16.27
CA THR A 73 10.02 0.12 16.94
C THR A 73 10.22 -0.17 18.41
N THR A 74 11.45 -0.06 18.91
CA THR A 74 11.79 -0.34 20.31
C THR A 74 12.14 0.91 21.14
N SER A 75 12.43 2.03 20.47
CA SER A 75 12.74 3.29 21.14
C SER A 75 11.45 3.99 21.56
N SER A 76 11.28 4.22 22.87
CA SER A 76 10.10 4.88 23.45
C SER A 76 9.78 6.23 22.79
N THR A 77 10.80 7.07 22.53
CA THR A 77 10.62 8.34 21.82
C THR A 77 10.10 8.15 20.40
N LYS A 78 10.57 7.12 19.69
CA LYS A 78 10.11 6.81 18.33
C LYS A 78 8.71 6.17 18.35
N ILE A 79 8.39 5.36 19.34
CA ILE A 79 7.05 4.79 19.54
C ILE A 79 6.05 5.94 19.68
N ALA A 80 6.30 6.87 20.60
CA ALA A 80 5.42 8.03 20.78
C ALA A 80 5.25 8.84 19.48
N ALA A 81 6.35 9.18 18.81
CA ALA A 81 6.29 9.94 17.56
C ALA A 81 5.54 9.21 16.43
N LYS A 82 5.77 7.90 16.27
CA LYS A 82 5.08 7.10 15.24
C LYS A 82 3.62 6.88 15.55
N ALA A 83 3.27 6.61 16.81
CA ALA A 83 1.88 6.46 17.22
C ALA A 83 1.08 7.73 16.90
N GLN A 84 1.60 8.90 17.30
CA GLN A 84 0.98 10.20 17.01
C GLN A 84 0.82 10.42 15.51
N LYS A 85 1.84 10.08 14.72
CA LYS A 85 1.75 10.17 13.26
C LYS A 85 0.69 9.25 12.67
N ILE A 86 0.65 7.98 13.08
CA ILE A 86 -0.35 7.01 12.60
C ILE A 86 -1.77 7.48 12.97
N TYR A 87 -1.93 8.00 14.18
CA TYR A 87 -3.20 8.53 14.62
C TYR A 87 -3.67 9.70 13.76
N ALA A 88 -2.80 10.70 13.54
CA ALA A 88 -3.12 11.87 12.74
C ALA A 88 -3.35 11.55 11.25
N ASP A 89 -2.58 10.61 10.70
CA ASP A 89 -2.69 10.28 9.27
C ASP A 89 -3.92 9.39 8.97
N PHE A 90 -4.33 8.51 9.90
CA PHE A 90 -5.28 7.42 9.59
C PHE A 90 -6.47 7.25 10.56
N ILE A 91 -6.40 7.71 11.82
CA ILE A 91 -7.39 7.35 12.86
C ILE A 91 -8.23 8.53 13.33
N GLU A 92 -7.64 9.72 13.43
CA GLU A 92 -8.36 10.90 13.89
C GLU A 92 -9.56 11.20 12.97
N PRO A 93 -10.67 11.73 13.51
CA PRO A 93 -11.77 12.17 12.68
C PRO A 93 -11.29 13.15 11.61
N ASP A 94 -11.72 12.96 10.36
CA ASP A 94 -11.33 13.79 9.22
C ASP A 94 -9.83 13.71 8.85
N ALA A 95 -9.13 12.65 9.28
CA ALA A 95 -7.76 12.39 8.88
C ALA A 95 -7.63 12.33 7.34
N PRO A 96 -6.51 12.81 6.76
CA PRO A 96 -6.34 12.85 5.31
C PRO A 96 -6.39 11.46 4.66
N LYS A 97 -6.16 10.39 5.43
CA LYS A 97 -6.24 8.99 5.02
C LYS A 97 -7.04 8.15 6.02
N GLU A 98 -8.14 8.71 6.53
CA GLU A 98 -9.00 8.06 7.53
C GLU A 98 -9.40 6.64 7.08
N ILE A 99 -9.09 5.64 7.91
CA ILE A 99 -9.48 4.24 7.64
C ILE A 99 -10.90 3.96 8.16
N ASN A 100 -11.60 3.03 7.49
CA ASN A 100 -12.93 2.61 7.92
C ASN A 100 -12.86 1.59 9.07
N ILE A 101 -12.90 2.08 10.31
CA ILE A 101 -12.92 1.27 11.54
C ILE A 101 -14.12 1.60 12.42
N ASP A 102 -14.54 0.64 13.24
CA ASP A 102 -15.66 0.84 14.15
C ASP A 102 -15.37 1.88 15.24
N PHE A 103 -16.44 2.50 15.74
CA PHE A 103 -16.36 3.55 16.75
C PHE A 103 -15.62 3.10 18.02
N HIS A 104 -15.82 1.85 18.46
CA HIS A 104 -15.20 1.38 19.70
C HIS A 104 -13.69 1.23 19.54
N THR A 105 -13.23 0.69 18.42
CA THR A 105 -11.80 0.63 18.06
C THR A 105 -11.18 2.03 18.01
N ARG A 106 -11.81 2.98 17.30
CA ARG A 106 -11.33 4.36 17.21
C ARG A 106 -11.22 5.02 18.58
N ASN A 107 -12.27 4.91 19.39
CA ASN A 107 -12.30 5.50 20.73
C ASN A 107 -11.22 4.88 21.63
N HIS A 108 -11.02 3.57 21.55
CA HIS A 108 -9.97 2.89 22.30
C HIS A 108 -8.58 3.38 21.90
N ILE A 109 -8.28 3.51 20.60
CA ILE A 109 -6.99 4.06 20.14
C ILE A 109 -6.82 5.50 20.64
N SER A 110 -7.86 6.32 20.55
CA SER A 110 -7.87 7.72 20.99
C SER A 110 -7.54 7.88 22.48
N GLN A 111 -7.94 6.92 23.32
CA GLN A 111 -7.63 6.93 24.76
C GLN A 111 -6.18 6.53 25.07
N ASN A 112 -5.57 5.69 24.23
CA ASN A 112 -4.22 5.17 24.44
C ASN A 112 -3.13 6.04 23.79
N ILE A 113 -3.50 7.02 22.97
CA ILE A 113 -2.53 7.81 22.20
C ILE A 113 -1.63 8.71 23.08
N SER A 114 -2.04 8.99 24.32
CA SER A 114 -1.22 9.73 25.31
C SER A 114 -0.07 8.91 25.87
N GLU A 115 -0.19 7.58 25.90
CA GLU A 115 0.83 6.64 26.40
C GLU A 115 0.93 5.41 25.48
N PRO A 116 1.43 5.58 24.24
CA PRO A 116 1.50 4.48 23.29
C PRO A 116 2.59 3.47 23.68
N THR A 117 2.25 2.18 23.59
CA THR A 117 3.10 1.03 23.94
C THR A 117 3.62 0.27 22.73
#